data_AF-A0A1M7JE53-F1
#
_entry.id   AF-A0A1M7JE53-F1
#
_cell.length_a   1.000
_cell.length_b   1.000
_cell.length_c   1.000
_cell.angle_alpha   90.00
_cell.angle_beta   90.00
_cell.angle_gamma   90.00
#
_symmetry.space_group_name_H-M   'P 1'
#
loop_
_entity.id
_entity.type
_entity.pdbx_description
1 polymer ?
#
loop_
_entity_poly.entity_id
_entity_poly.type
_entity_poly.pdbx_seq_one_letter_code
_entity_poly.pdbx_strand_id
1 'polypeptide(L)'
;MDKLNLILSFFILSCIVFIGIIFDIIGIAVTSAEETPFHAMAAHKIPGGKEGVRLIRNADIVSNFCNDVIGDISGIISGAAGASIVAKIINGKNDVPEIIISTLIAGTISTITVGGKALGKSLAIKKSKEIVYKVAYIFHFLKKRFGIELFPQKSGK
;
A
#
# COMPACT_ATOMS: atom_id res chain seq x y z
N MET A 1 -23.89 0.77 -22.98
CA MET A 1 -22.78 1.46 -22.27
C MET A 1 -22.52 0.84 -20.90
N ASP A 2 -23.42 0.00 -20.37
CA ASP A 2 -23.35 -0.52 -18.99
C ASP A 2 -22.21 -1.51 -18.74
N LYS A 3 -21.85 -2.35 -19.73
CA LYS A 3 -20.70 -3.27 -19.61
C LYS A 3 -19.37 -2.52 -19.47
N LEU A 4 -19.19 -1.40 -20.17
CA LEU A 4 -17.99 -0.56 -20.11
C LEU A 4 -17.85 0.09 -18.72
N ASN A 5 -18.98 0.56 -18.15
CA ASN A 5 -19.03 1.10 -16.80
C ASN A 5 -18.72 0.06 -15.73
N LEU A 6 -19.11 -1.20 -15.95
CA LEU A 6 -18.88 -2.30 -15.02
C LEU A 6 -17.41 -2.75 -15.04
N ILE A 7 -16.82 -2.93 -16.22
CA ILE A 7 -15.38 -3.24 -16.37
C ILE A 7 -14.53 -2.14 -15.73
N LEU A 8 -14.88 -0.87 -15.97
CA LEU A 8 -14.18 0.27 -15.35
C LEU A 8 -14.31 0.26 -13.83
N SER A 9 -15.48 -0.11 -13.29
CA SER A 9 -15.69 -0.20 -11.84
C SER A 9 -14.81 -1.29 -11.21
N PHE A 10 -14.69 -2.47 -11.84
CA PHE A 10 -13.78 -3.52 -11.40
C PHE A 10 -12.31 -3.11 -11.50
N PHE A 11 -11.93 -2.38 -12.55
CA PHE A 11 -10.57 -1.85 -12.70
C PHE A 11 -10.22 -0.88 -11.56
N ILE A 12 -11.09 0.09 -11.28
CA ILE A 12 -10.90 1.04 -10.18
C ILE A 12 -10.83 0.33 -8.83
N LEU A 13 -11.74 -0.62 -8.56
CA LEU A 13 -11.72 -1.45 -7.36
C LEU A 13 -10.39 -2.19 -7.20
N SER A 14 -9.90 -2.81 -8.28
CA SER A 14 -8.63 -3.52 -8.30
C SER A 14 -7.46 -2.58 -7.98
N CYS A 15 -7.42 -1.39 -8.58
CA CYS A 15 -6.41 -0.37 -8.26
C CYS A 15 -6.41 0.01 -6.77
N ILE A 16 -7.59 0.22 -6.16
CA ILE A 16 -7.71 0.56 -4.73
C ILE A 16 -7.10 -0.55 -3.88
N VAL A 17 -7.48 -1.81 -4.12
CA VAL A 17 -6.96 -2.97 -3.37
C VAL A 17 -5.44 -3.10 -3.52
N PHE A 18 -4.91 -2.94 -4.75
CA PHE A 18 -3.47 -3.00 -4.98
C PHE A 18 -2.71 -1.88 -4.27
N ILE A 19 -3.26 -0.67 -4.23
CA ILE A 19 -2.67 0.44 -3.47
C ILE A 19 -2.56 0.04 -1.99
N GLY A 20 -3.64 -0.47 -1.38
CA GLY A 20 -3.61 -0.94 0.01
C GLY A 20 -2.55 -2.02 0.26
N ILE A 21 -2.42 -3.00 -0.64
CA ILE A 21 -1.41 -4.06 -0.54
C ILE A 21 0.01 -3.49 -0.66
N ILE A 22 0.27 -2.57 -1.60
CA ILE A 22 1.59 -1.96 -1.79
C ILE A 22 2.02 -1.20 -0.52
N PHE A 23 1.11 -0.42 0.06
CA PHE A 23 1.41 0.31 1.29
C PHE A 23 1.66 -0.64 2.47
N ASP A 24 0.91 -1.74 2.61
CA ASP A 24 1.20 -2.76 3.62
C ASP A 24 2.60 -3.39 3.46
N ILE A 25 3.00 -3.69 2.23
CA ILE A 25 4.35 -4.19 1.92
C ILE A 25 5.41 -3.17 2.33
N ILE A 26 5.17 -1.88 2.09
CA ILE A 26 6.09 -0.81 2.49
C ILE A 26 6.20 -0.74 4.02
N GLY A 27 5.08 -0.74 4.74
CA GLY A 27 5.07 -0.69 6.21
C GLY A 27 5.86 -1.84 6.82
N ILE A 28 5.60 -3.07 6.35
CA ILE A 28 6.31 -4.27 6.80
C ILE A 28 7.80 -4.21 6.42
N ALA A 29 8.14 -3.78 5.21
CA ALA A 29 9.53 -3.67 4.78
C ALA A 29 10.32 -2.67 5.65
N VAL A 30 9.70 -1.55 6.03
CA VAL A 30 10.34 -0.54 6.90
C VAL A 30 10.58 -1.11 8.30
N THR A 31 9.61 -1.82 8.88
CA THR A 31 9.79 -2.47 10.20
C THR A 31 10.79 -3.63 10.19
N SER A 32 10.98 -4.29 9.04
CA SER A 32 11.86 -5.45 8.91
C SER A 32 13.26 -5.12 8.38
N ALA A 33 13.55 -3.84 8.09
CA ALA A 33 14.82 -3.42 7.52
C ALA A 33 15.86 -3.13 8.62
N GLU A 34 17.09 -3.58 8.41
CA GLU A 34 18.21 -3.25 9.29
C GLU A 34 18.76 -1.85 9.02
N GLU A 35 19.11 -1.10 10.07
CA GLU A 35 19.67 0.26 9.96
C GLU A 35 21.10 0.28 9.38
N THR A 36 21.92 -0.73 9.67
CA THR A 36 23.35 -0.81 9.29
C THR A 36 23.64 -0.53 7.82
N PRO A 37 22.99 -1.19 6.83
CA PRO A 37 23.20 -0.88 5.42
C PRO A 37 22.82 0.56 5.06
N PHE A 38 21.82 1.15 5.71
CA PHE A 38 21.40 2.52 5.45
C PHE A 38 22.34 3.55 6.06
N HIS A 39 22.93 3.27 7.22
CA HIS A 39 24.00 4.08 7.79
C HIS A 39 25.24 4.12 6.88
N ALA A 40 25.66 2.98 6.34
CA ALA A 40 26.75 2.94 5.37
C ALA A 40 26.41 3.75 4.10
N MET A 41 25.20 3.61 3.57
CA MET A 41 24.73 4.39 2.42
C MET A 41 24.73 5.91 2.72
N ALA A 42 24.31 6.32 3.92
CA ALA A 42 24.33 7.72 4.34
C ALA A 42 25.76 8.28 4.50
N ALA A 43 26.69 7.49 5.05
CA ALA A 43 28.10 7.86 5.20
C ALA A 43 28.80 8.04 3.84
N HIS A 44 28.53 7.15 2.89
CA HIS A 44 29.00 7.24 1.51
C HIS A 44 28.23 8.25 0.64
N LYS A 45 27.32 9.05 1.23
CA LYS A 45 26.51 10.07 0.54
C LYS A 45 25.69 9.50 -0.64
N ILE A 46 25.25 8.24 -0.54
CA ILE A 46 24.37 7.63 -1.53
C ILE A 46 22.99 8.31 -1.46
N PRO A 47 22.40 8.72 -2.60
CA PRO A 47 21.06 9.32 -2.64
C PRO A 47 20.01 8.45 -1.94
N GLY A 48 19.22 9.03 -1.04
CA GLY A 48 18.24 8.29 -0.24
C GLY A 48 18.80 7.55 0.98
N GLY A 49 20.12 7.53 1.20
CA GLY A 49 20.72 6.88 2.37
C GLY A 49 20.27 7.51 3.70
N LYS A 50 20.26 8.84 3.77
CA LYS A 50 19.83 9.57 4.99
C LYS A 50 18.32 9.40 5.23
N GLU A 51 17.54 9.39 4.17
CA GLU A 51 16.10 9.25 4.15
C GLU A 51 15.70 7.83 4.57
N GLY A 52 16.45 6.81 4.14
CA GLY A 52 16.25 5.44 4.57
C GLY A 52 16.50 5.25 6.07
N VAL A 53 17.57 5.84 6.62
CA VAL A 53 17.80 5.85 8.08
C VAL A 53 16.64 6.52 8.81
N ARG A 54 16.09 7.63 8.27
CA ARG A 54 14.94 8.31 8.88
C ARG A 54 13.67 7.45 8.85
N LEU A 55 13.42 6.73 7.75
CA LEU A 55 12.27 5.83 7.63
C LEU A 55 12.36 4.71 8.68
N ILE A 56 13.52 4.05 8.81
CA ILE A 56 13.69 2.95 9.76
C ILE A 56 13.61 3.44 11.21
N ARG A 57 14.21 4.59 11.53
CA ARG A 57 14.10 5.18 12.88
C ARG A 57 12.69 5.57 13.29
N ASN A 58 11.81 5.82 12.31
CA ASN A 58 10.39 6.12 12.55
C ASN A 58 9.51 4.97 12.04
N ALA A 59 10.03 3.74 12.04
CA ALA A 59 9.35 2.59 11.45
C ALA A 59 7.95 2.38 12.04
N ASP A 60 7.78 2.58 13.35
CA ASP A 60 6.47 2.43 14.00
C ASP A 60 5.43 3.38 13.41
N ILE A 61 5.78 4.66 13.25
CA ILE A 61 4.88 5.70 12.70
C ILE A 61 4.57 5.40 11.23
N VAL A 62 5.59 5.06 10.45
CA VAL A 62 5.44 4.77 9.02
C VAL A 62 4.59 3.51 8.82
N SER A 63 4.85 2.46 9.59
CA SER A 63 4.10 1.20 9.55
C SER A 63 2.65 1.40 9.95
N ASN A 64 2.37 2.11 11.04
CA ASN A 64 1.01 2.40 11.48
C ASN A 64 0.24 3.23 10.44
N PHE A 65 0.90 4.20 9.80
CA PHE A 65 0.30 4.97 8.72
C PHE A 65 0.01 4.11 7.48
N CYS A 66 0.98 3.31 7.04
CA CYS A 66 0.84 2.49 5.84
C CYS A 66 -0.14 1.33 6.03
N ASN A 67 -0.10 0.67 7.18
CA ASN A 67 -0.88 -0.54 7.43
C ASN A 67 -2.28 -0.22 7.93
N ASP A 68 -2.42 0.71 8.89
CA ASP A 68 -3.70 0.97 9.53
C ASP A 68 -4.44 2.08 8.79
N VAL A 69 -3.83 3.26 8.62
CA VAL A 69 -4.54 4.40 7.99
C VAL A 69 -4.85 4.10 6.52
N ILE A 70 -3.84 3.77 5.71
CA ILE A 70 -4.04 3.50 4.29
C ILE A 70 -4.76 2.16 4.08
N GLY A 71 -4.43 1.15 4.89
CA GLY A 71 -5.08 -0.16 4.82
C GLY A 71 -6.58 -0.09 5.12
N ASP A 72 -6.99 0.61 6.17
CA ASP A 72 -8.40 0.77 6.55
C ASP A 72 -9.17 1.59 5.51
N ILE A 73 -8.57 2.70 5.02
CA ILE A 73 -9.19 3.51 3.96
C ILE A 73 -9.39 2.66 2.69
N SER A 74 -8.36 1.91 2.27
CA SER A 74 -8.46 1.02 1.12
C SER A 74 -9.52 -0.06 1.34
N GLY A 75 -9.59 -0.64 2.54
CA GLY A 75 -10.58 -1.64 2.92
C GLY A 75 -12.00 -1.11 2.83
N ILE A 76 -12.28 0.03 3.47
CA ILE A 76 -13.61 0.65 3.50
C ILE A 76 -14.04 1.08 2.09
N ILE A 77 -13.17 1.76 1.35
CA ILE A 77 -13.50 2.23 -0.01
C ILE A 77 -13.71 1.04 -0.94
N SER A 78 -12.87 -0.01 -0.87
CA SER A 78 -13.05 -1.21 -1.70
C SER A 78 -14.35 -1.96 -1.37
N GLY A 79 -14.75 -2.03 -0.10
CA GLY A 79 -16.04 -2.58 0.31
C GLY A 79 -17.22 -1.79 -0.24
N ALA A 80 -17.20 -0.47 -0.11
CA ALA A 80 -18.24 0.42 -0.64
C ALA A 80 -18.32 0.36 -2.18
N ALA A 81 -17.18 0.33 -2.86
CA ALA A 81 -17.11 0.14 -4.31
C ALA A 81 -17.63 -1.24 -4.72
N GLY A 82 -17.29 -2.31 -3.99
CA GLY A 82 -17.81 -3.66 -4.19
C GLY A 82 -19.33 -3.72 -4.08
N ALA A 83 -19.90 -3.11 -3.02
CA ALA A 83 -21.35 -3.01 -2.85
C ALA A 83 -22.02 -2.22 -3.99
N SER A 84 -21.39 -1.14 -4.46
CA SER A 84 -21.89 -0.36 -5.60
C SER A 84 -21.90 -1.18 -6.90
N ILE A 85 -20.91 -2.06 -7.09
CA ILE A 85 -20.85 -2.98 -8.24
C ILE A 85 -21.96 -4.03 -8.15
N VAL A 86 -22.18 -4.62 -6.96
CA VAL A 86 -23.29 -5.55 -6.71
C VAL A 86 -24.62 -4.91 -7.08
N ALA A 87 -24.89 -3.69 -6.61
CA ALA A 87 -26.13 -2.96 -6.91
C ALA A 87 -26.33 -2.73 -8.41
N LYS A 88 -25.26 -2.41 -9.15
CA LYS A 88 -25.33 -2.27 -10.62
C LYS A 88 -25.64 -3.58 -11.33
N ILE A 89 -25.11 -4.70 -10.85
CA ILE A 89 -25.34 -6.02 -11.43
C ILE A 89 -26.79 -6.45 -11.24
N ILE A 90 -27.36 -6.22 -10.05
CA ILE A 90 -28.74 -6.62 -9.73
C ILE A 90 -29.75 -5.82 -10.55
N ASN A 91 -29.54 -4.50 -10.69
CA ASN A 91 -30.41 -3.63 -11.50
C ASN A 91 -30.43 -3.99 -13.00
N GLY A 92 -29.48 -4.80 -13.48
CA GLY A 92 -29.37 -5.25 -14.87
C GLY A 92 -30.31 -6.39 -15.28
N LYS A 93 -31.30 -6.78 -14.44
CA LYS A 93 -32.18 -7.97 -14.61
C LYS A 93 -31.39 -9.28 -14.70
N ASN A 94 -30.76 -9.67 -13.59
CA ASN A 94 -30.15 -11.00 -13.44
C ASN A 94 -31.08 -11.92 -12.64
N ASP A 95 -31.25 -13.18 -13.09
CA ASP A 95 -32.00 -14.24 -12.38
C ASP A 95 -31.22 -14.84 -11.18
N VAL A 96 -29.99 -14.37 -10.95
CA VAL A 96 -29.14 -14.87 -9.87
C VAL A 96 -29.48 -14.15 -8.56
N PRO A 97 -29.67 -14.89 -7.44
CA PRO A 97 -29.90 -14.28 -6.13
C PRO A 97 -28.81 -13.28 -5.72
N GLU A 98 -29.22 -12.13 -5.19
CA GLU A 98 -28.34 -11.06 -4.70
C GLU A 98 -27.26 -11.58 -3.74
N ILE A 99 -27.65 -12.49 -2.83
CA ILE A 99 -26.74 -13.04 -1.82
C ILE A 99 -25.57 -13.79 -2.45
N ILE A 100 -25.77 -14.43 -3.61
CA ILE A 100 -24.72 -15.17 -4.31
C ILE A 100 -23.75 -14.17 -4.96
N ILE A 101 -24.28 -13.13 -5.63
CA ILE A 101 -23.46 -12.10 -6.29
C ILE A 101 -22.64 -11.32 -5.25
N SER A 102 -23.26 -10.89 -4.16
CA SER A 102 -22.58 -10.13 -3.10
C SER A 102 -21.50 -10.96 -2.42
N THR A 103 -21.78 -12.23 -2.11
CA THR A 103 -20.79 -13.14 -1.51
C THR A 103 -19.63 -13.42 -2.46
N LEU A 104 -19.89 -13.63 -3.75
CA LEU A 104 -18.83 -13.86 -4.74
C LEU A 104 -17.92 -12.63 -4.88
N ILE A 105 -18.50 -11.43 -4.94
CA ILE A 105 -17.72 -10.19 -5.06
C ILE A 105 -16.92 -9.95 -3.77
N ALA A 106 -17.55 -10.00 -2.60
CA ALA A 106 -16.89 -9.81 -1.31
C ALA A 106 -15.80 -10.87 -1.07
N GLY A 107 -16.07 -12.13 -1.41
CA GLY A 107 -15.12 -13.23 -1.31
C GLY A 107 -13.93 -13.05 -2.25
N THR A 108 -14.16 -12.56 -3.48
CA THR A 108 -13.09 -12.26 -4.44
C THR A 108 -12.20 -11.13 -3.92
N ILE A 109 -12.80 -10.02 -3.47
CA ILE A 109 -12.07 -8.89 -2.88
C ILE A 109 -11.26 -9.34 -1.66
N SER A 110 -11.87 -10.10 -0.75
CA SER A 110 -11.22 -10.60 0.46
C SER A 110 -10.06 -11.54 0.14
N THR A 111 -10.25 -12.45 -0.82
CA THR A 111 -9.19 -13.39 -1.23
C THR A 111 -8.00 -12.66 -1.83
N ILE A 112 -8.24 -11.69 -2.72
CA ILE A 112 -7.18 -10.87 -3.32
C ILE A 112 -6.48 -10.04 -2.24
N THR A 113 -7.23 -9.45 -1.32
CA THR A 113 -6.66 -8.59 -0.27
C THR A 113 -5.83 -9.41 0.71
N VAL A 114 -6.41 -10.45 1.33
CA VAL A 114 -5.71 -11.26 2.34
C VAL A 114 -4.58 -12.07 1.71
N GLY A 115 -4.82 -12.68 0.54
CA GLY A 115 -3.80 -13.43 -0.19
C GLY A 115 -2.67 -12.54 -0.70
N GLY A 116 -2.99 -11.37 -1.26
CA GLY A 116 -2.02 -10.40 -1.73
C GLY A 116 -1.15 -9.84 -0.60
N LYS A 117 -1.75 -9.50 0.54
CA LYS A 117 -1.01 -9.08 1.74
C LYS A 117 -0.09 -10.21 2.22
N ALA A 118 -0.58 -11.45 2.34
CA ALA A 118 0.22 -12.59 2.80
C ALA A 118 1.45 -12.85 1.92
N LEU A 119 1.27 -12.88 0.59
CA LEU A 119 2.37 -12.99 -0.37
C LEU A 119 3.32 -11.79 -0.27
N GLY A 120 2.75 -10.59 -0.14
CA GLY A 120 3.47 -9.34 0.05
C GLY A 120 4.38 -9.34 1.27
N LYS A 121 3.94 -9.87 2.42
CA LYS A 121 4.76 -9.90 3.66
C LYS A 121 6.06 -10.68 3.46
N SER A 122 5.97 -11.86 2.82
CA SER A 122 7.16 -12.69 2.56
C SER A 122 8.16 -11.97 1.67
N LEU A 123 7.67 -11.25 0.66
CA LEU A 123 8.50 -10.41 -0.20
C LEU A 123 9.08 -9.20 0.55
N ALA A 124 8.27 -8.55 1.39
CA ALA A 124 8.65 -7.40 2.21
C ALA A 124 9.82 -7.73 3.14
N ILE A 125 9.78 -8.90 3.78
CA ILE A 125 10.83 -9.36 4.69
C ILE A 125 12.10 -9.73 3.91
N LYS A 126 11.99 -10.54 2.84
CA LYS A 126 13.16 -10.99 2.06
C LYS A 126 13.87 -9.87 1.31
N LYS A 127 13.13 -8.85 0.88
CA LYS A 127 13.64 -7.70 0.10
C LYS A 127 13.48 -6.37 0.83
N SER A 128 13.46 -6.38 2.17
CA SER A 128 13.22 -5.20 3.00
C SER A 128 14.15 -4.04 2.63
N LYS A 129 15.46 -4.30 2.52
CA LYS A 129 16.46 -3.31 2.10
C LYS A 129 16.13 -2.67 0.74
N GLU A 130 15.78 -3.46 -0.26
CA GLU A 130 15.52 -2.94 -1.62
C GLU A 130 14.26 -2.09 -1.66
N ILE A 131 13.20 -2.53 -0.97
CA ILE A 131 11.93 -1.81 -0.88
C ILE A 131 12.11 -0.49 -0.13
N VAL A 132 12.73 -0.53 1.05
CA VAL A 132 13.00 0.68 1.85
C VAL A 132 13.92 1.64 1.10
N TYR A 133 14.92 1.15 0.38
CA TYR A 133 15.77 1.99 -0.46
C TYR A 133 15.00 2.66 -1.60
N LYS A 134 14.13 1.94 -2.31
CA LYS A 134 13.27 2.52 -3.36
C LYS A 134 12.37 3.62 -2.79
N VAL A 135 11.74 3.37 -1.65
CA VAL A 135 10.90 4.35 -0.96
C VAL A 135 11.75 5.56 -0.55
N ALA A 136 12.89 5.35 0.11
CA ALA A 136 13.81 6.40 0.52
C ALA A 136 14.34 7.23 -0.65
N TYR A 137 14.62 6.61 -1.79
CA TYR A 137 15.04 7.27 -3.01
C TYR A 137 13.94 8.17 -3.59
N ILE A 138 12.69 7.69 -3.61
CA ILE A 138 11.52 8.50 -3.99
C ILE A 138 11.41 9.72 -3.07
N PHE A 139 11.48 9.53 -1.75
CA PHE A 139 11.46 10.64 -0.80
C PHE A 139 12.61 11.62 -1.01
N HIS A 140 13.82 11.14 -1.30
CA HIS A 140 14.98 11.99 -1.61
C HIS A 140 14.74 12.83 -2.88
N PHE A 141 14.19 12.21 -3.92
CA PHE A 141 13.86 12.90 -5.16
C PHE A 141 12.76 13.96 -4.94
N LEU A 142 11.71 13.63 -4.19
CA LEU A 142 10.65 14.57 -3.84
C LEU A 142 11.20 15.74 -3.02
N LYS A 143 12.06 15.47 -2.03
CA LYS A 143 12.71 16.53 -1.24
C LYS A 143 13.54 17.45 -2.12
N LYS A 144 14.33 16.91 -3.06
CA LYS A 144 15.16 17.72 -3.97
C LYS A 144 14.33 18.57 -4.92
N ARG A 145 13.19 18.07 -5.37
CA ARG A 145 12.32 18.74 -6.36
C ARG A 145 11.34 19.73 -5.72
N PHE A 146 10.81 19.40 -4.55
CA PHE A 146 9.72 20.15 -3.90
C PHE A 146 10.13 20.80 -2.57
N GLY A 147 11.35 20.60 -2.08
CA GLY A 147 11.83 21.19 -0.83
C GLY A 147 11.16 20.65 0.45
N ILE A 148 10.38 19.57 0.35
CA ILE A 148 9.59 19.05 1.47
C ILE A 148 10.49 18.26 2.43
N GLU A 149 10.70 18.78 3.64
CA GLU A 149 11.30 18.04 4.75
C GLU A 149 10.22 17.32 5.57
N LEU A 150 9.95 16.05 5.26
CA LEU A 150 8.91 15.28 5.95
C LEU A 150 9.25 14.87 7.40
N PHE A 151 10.51 14.97 7.82
CA PHE A 151 10.91 14.65 9.20
C PHE A 151 11.98 15.62 9.72
N PRO A 152 11.76 16.24 10.90
CA PRO A 152 12.73 17.15 11.50
C PRO A 152 14.00 16.41 11.91
N GLN A 153 15.14 17.06 11.72
CA GLN A 153 16.45 16.53 12.09
C GLN A 153 16.59 16.50 13.61
N LYS A 154 16.49 15.32 14.24
CA LYS A 154 17.00 15.17 15.61
C LYS A 154 18.52 15.18 15.54
N SER A 155 19.08 16.39 15.65
CA SER A 155 20.51 16.62 15.85
C SER A 155 20.93 15.86 17.10
N GLY A 156 21.87 14.93 16.95
CA GLY A 156 22.42 14.20 18.09
C GLY A 156 23.02 15.17 19.11
N LYS A 157 22.70 14.94 20.38
CA LYS A 157 23.67 15.07 21.46
C LYS A 157 24.14 13.66 21.77
#